data_AF-A0A9D8G417-F1
#
_entry.id   AF-A0A9D8G417-F1
#
_cell.length_a   1.000
_cell.length_b   1.000
_cell.length_c   1.000
_cell.angle_alpha   90.00
_cell.angle_beta   90.00
_cell.angle_gamma   90.00
#
_symmetry.space_group_name_H-M   'P 1'
#
loop_
_entity.id
_entity.type
_entity.pdbx_description
1 polymer ?
#
loop_
_entity_poly.entity_id
_entity_poly.type
_entity_poly.pdbx_seq_one_letter_code
_entity_poly.pdbx_strand_id
1 'polypeptide(L)'
;MPRSLILGNGSVLATFDATLQMRDLYFPYVGMEDHTSYGDKHRTGVFIQGKGIRWFDHPSWKIDARYRPESLVGNSVLRNDELGIEIEAQDYVHPVRNILVRHFLLRSTDGKEKEVQVFFNHDLHIYGDKQKDTAFYEPFTNSVIHYRQTRYFLVGGETSKPVVCVSEKPLQGYESVLHSKDKIRSSGISSYSVGKSEYRGLEGTWRDAEDGNLSNTVVDQGSVDSTVGIRCTVGTTEKTEVTMWLCLGKTLDDVVDLQQFILREGQERLQRNCHNYWKSWVNKNTQNFGSLHAAVTDLYKRSLHMIRLHADNHGGIIAAADADI
;
A
#
# COMPACT_ATOMS: atom_id res chain seq x y z
N MET A 1 -1.95 15.82 13.02
CA MET A 1 -0.59 15.30 13.33
C MET A 1 0.22 15.25 12.05
N PRO A 2 1.48 15.73 12.06
CA PRO A 2 2.31 15.74 10.86
C PRO A 2 2.50 14.33 10.29
N ARG A 3 2.38 14.19 8.97
CA ARG A 3 2.58 12.92 8.27
C ARG A 3 4.08 12.61 8.18
N SER A 4 4.46 11.38 8.54
CA SER A 4 5.87 10.95 8.59
C SER A 4 6.40 10.56 7.21
N LEU A 5 5.55 10.03 6.34
CA LEU A 5 5.86 9.83 4.93
C LEU A 5 4.73 10.41 4.07
N ILE A 6 5.12 11.13 3.04
CA ILE A 6 4.28 11.65 1.97
C ILE A 6 4.89 11.14 0.65
N LEU A 7 4.10 10.45 -0.14
CA LEU A 7 4.50 9.76 -1.36
C LEU A 7 3.53 10.14 -2.48
N GLY A 8 4.02 10.43 -3.67
CA GLY A 8 3.16 10.88 -4.75
C GLY A 8 3.89 11.14 -6.06
N ASN A 9 3.11 11.39 -7.11
CA ASN A 9 3.62 11.61 -8.47
C ASN A 9 2.94 12.78 -9.20
N GLY A 10 2.20 13.62 -8.47
CA GLY A 10 1.43 14.73 -9.02
C GLY A 10 0.05 14.34 -9.56
N SER A 11 -0.37 13.09 -9.41
CA SER A 11 -1.75 12.63 -9.66
C SER A 11 -2.28 11.75 -8.53
N VAL A 12 -1.37 11.00 -7.89
CA VAL A 12 -1.60 10.31 -6.63
C VAL A 12 -0.80 11.01 -5.54
N LEU A 13 -1.42 11.20 -4.38
CA LEU A 13 -0.75 11.58 -3.14
C LEU A 13 -1.25 10.65 -2.02
N ALA A 14 -0.34 9.92 -1.39
CA ALA A 14 -0.60 9.04 -0.26
C ALA A 14 0.26 9.45 0.93
N THR A 15 -0.34 9.57 2.11
CA THR A 15 0.36 9.96 3.33
C THR A 15 0.27 8.89 4.40
N PHE A 16 1.30 8.82 5.24
CA PHE A 16 1.42 7.84 6.30
C PHE A 16 1.79 8.53 7.61
N ASP A 17 1.21 8.06 8.71
CA ASP A 17 1.58 8.49 10.05
C ASP A 17 2.91 7.86 10.52
N ALA A 18 3.33 8.19 11.74
CA ALA A 18 4.55 7.67 12.35
C ALA A 18 4.51 6.14 12.59
N THR A 19 3.31 5.54 12.53
CA THR A 19 3.09 4.09 12.63
C THR A 19 2.98 3.43 11.26
N LEU A 20 3.21 4.18 10.18
CA LEU A 20 3.10 3.73 8.79
C LEU A 20 1.70 3.21 8.42
N GLN A 21 0.65 3.70 9.10
CA GLN A 21 -0.72 3.56 8.62
C GLN A 21 -1.01 4.66 7.60
N MET A 22 -1.68 4.32 6.50
CA MET A 22 -2.04 5.30 5.48
C MET A 22 -3.20 6.15 6.00
N ARG A 23 -3.06 7.48 5.92
CA ARG A 23 -4.00 8.44 6.53
C ARG A 23 -4.78 9.23 5.49
N ASP A 24 -4.13 9.64 4.42
CA ASP A 24 -4.78 10.39 3.33
C ASP A 24 -4.41 9.74 1.99
N LEU A 25 -5.38 9.68 1.08
CA LEU A 25 -5.19 9.15 -0.28
C LEU A 25 -5.95 10.02 -1.27
N TYR A 26 -5.23 10.79 -2.09
CA TYR A 26 -5.80 11.67 -3.09
C TYR A 26 -5.56 11.15 -4.50
N PHE A 27 -6.62 11.18 -5.32
CA PHE A 27 -6.59 10.81 -6.74
C PHE A 27 -7.87 11.33 -7.42
N PRO A 28 -7.82 11.92 -8.62
CA PRO A 28 -6.69 11.97 -9.55
C PRO A 28 -5.85 13.25 -9.47
N TYR A 29 -6.12 14.08 -8.45
CA TYR A 29 -5.43 15.33 -8.25
C TYR A 29 -4.86 15.42 -6.84
N VAL A 30 -3.70 16.03 -6.69
CA VAL A 30 -3.06 16.22 -5.38
C VAL A 30 -3.94 17.13 -4.51
N GLY A 31 -4.42 16.60 -3.37
CA GLY A 31 -5.24 17.29 -2.37
C GLY A 31 -6.70 17.54 -2.74
N MET A 32 -7.20 16.91 -3.81
CA MET A 32 -8.63 16.90 -4.15
C MET A 32 -9.10 15.46 -4.31
N GLU A 33 -10.35 15.22 -3.93
CA GLU A 33 -10.93 13.88 -3.73
C GLU A 33 -10.08 13.06 -2.74
N ASP A 34 -10.30 13.29 -1.44
CA ASP A 34 -9.76 12.42 -0.40
C ASP A 34 -10.55 11.11 -0.36
N HIS A 35 -9.86 9.99 -0.53
CA HIS A 35 -10.44 8.65 -0.49
C HIS A 35 -10.23 7.93 0.84
N THR A 36 -9.81 8.62 1.89
CA THR A 36 -9.70 8.06 3.25
C THR A 36 -10.64 8.73 4.24
N SER A 37 -10.95 10.02 4.08
CA SER A 37 -11.70 10.84 5.05
C SER A 37 -10.90 11.21 6.30
N TYR A 38 -11.21 12.39 6.86
CA TYR A 38 -10.52 12.92 8.03
C TYR A 38 -10.74 12.04 9.27
N GLY A 39 -9.63 11.68 9.93
CA GLY A 39 -9.64 10.86 11.15
C GLY A 39 -9.43 9.37 10.90
N ASP A 40 -9.77 8.90 9.71
CA ASP A 40 -9.73 7.49 9.33
C ASP A 40 -8.34 7.03 8.88
N LYS A 41 -8.19 5.72 8.69
CA LYS A 41 -6.93 5.11 8.23
C LYS A 41 -7.15 3.76 7.58
N HIS A 42 -6.24 3.45 6.66
CA HIS A 42 -6.06 2.10 6.15
C HIS A 42 -5.06 1.37 7.04
N ARG A 43 -5.38 0.13 7.43
CA ARG A 43 -4.59 -0.61 8.42
C ARG A 43 -3.62 -1.58 7.76
N THR A 44 -2.44 -1.70 8.33
CA THR A 44 -1.47 -2.76 8.03
C THR A 44 -1.02 -3.40 9.33
N GLY A 45 -0.96 -4.72 9.32
CA GLY A 45 -0.68 -5.51 10.51
C GLY A 45 -0.13 -6.88 10.18
N VAL A 46 0.42 -7.53 11.21
CA VAL A 46 1.01 -8.86 11.10
C VAL A 46 0.37 -9.79 12.11
N PHE A 47 -0.02 -10.97 11.65
CA PHE A 47 -0.49 -12.06 12.48
C PHE A 47 0.50 -13.22 12.46
N ILE A 48 0.75 -13.79 13.65
CA ILE A 48 1.54 -15.00 13.85
C ILE A 48 0.73 -15.94 14.74
N GLN A 49 0.56 -17.19 14.30
CA GLN A 49 -0.19 -18.19 15.06
C GLN A 49 0.36 -18.33 16.49
N GLY A 50 -0.53 -18.31 17.48
CA GLY A 50 -0.18 -18.37 18.91
C GLY A 50 0.27 -17.05 19.53
N LYS A 51 0.59 -16.01 18.72
CA LYS A 51 0.89 -14.65 19.20
C LYS A 51 -0.22 -13.65 18.89
N GLY A 52 -1.07 -13.96 17.90
CA GLY A 52 -2.17 -13.11 17.45
C GLY A 52 -1.72 -12.00 16.50
N ILE A 53 -2.62 -11.06 16.22
CA ILE A 53 -2.36 -9.91 15.38
C ILE A 53 -1.65 -8.77 16.14
N ARG A 54 -0.79 -8.03 15.44
CA ARG A 54 -0.34 -6.68 15.82
C ARG A 54 -0.45 -5.78 14.61
N TRP A 55 -1.43 -4.88 14.62
CA TRP A 55 -1.47 -3.72 13.72
C TRP A 55 -0.25 -2.83 13.97
N PHE A 56 0.25 -2.11 12.97
CA PHE A 56 1.47 -1.30 13.11
C PHE A 56 1.34 -0.16 14.12
N ASP A 57 0.12 0.26 14.45
CA ASP A 57 -0.18 1.24 15.51
C ASP A 57 -0.21 0.63 16.92
N HIS A 58 -0.03 -0.69 17.05
CA HIS A 58 0.12 -1.33 18.35
C HIS A 58 1.44 -0.89 19.03
N PRO A 59 1.44 -0.56 20.34
CA PRO A 59 2.60 0.00 21.03
C PRO A 59 3.82 -0.92 21.14
N SER A 60 3.68 -2.20 20.79
CA SER A 60 4.82 -3.15 20.76
C SER A 60 5.72 -3.00 19.53
N TRP A 61 5.34 -2.16 18.56
CA TRP A 61 6.20 -1.81 17.42
C TRP A 61 7.15 -0.67 17.76
N LYS A 62 8.44 -0.86 17.45
CA LYS A 62 9.44 0.21 17.38
C LYS A 62 9.63 0.57 15.90
N ILE A 63 9.23 1.77 15.51
CA ILE A 63 9.19 2.19 14.10
C ILE A 63 10.12 3.39 13.90
N ASP A 64 11.02 3.26 12.92
CA ASP A 64 11.84 4.35 12.41
C ASP A 64 11.39 4.68 10.98
N ALA A 65 10.51 5.68 10.87
CA ALA A 65 9.95 6.13 9.61
C ALA A 65 10.92 7.08 8.90
N ARG A 66 11.37 6.71 7.70
CA ARG A 66 12.36 7.48 6.95
C ARG A 66 12.27 7.22 5.45
N TYR A 67 12.89 8.09 4.69
CA TYR A 67 13.04 7.95 3.25
C TYR A 67 14.42 7.40 2.90
N ARG A 68 14.54 6.77 1.73
CA ARG A 68 15.83 6.63 1.05
C ARG A 68 16.40 8.02 0.73
N PRO A 69 17.73 8.23 0.86
CA PRO A 69 18.38 9.48 0.51
C PRO A 69 18.00 9.96 -0.90
N GLU A 70 17.79 11.26 -1.03
CA GLU A 70 17.54 11.91 -2.34
C GLU A 70 16.38 11.31 -3.13
N SER A 71 15.35 10.77 -2.47
CA SER A 71 14.20 10.21 -3.17
C SER A 71 12.89 10.29 -2.38
N LEU A 72 11.79 10.11 -3.10
CA LEU A 72 10.44 9.93 -2.57
C LEU A 72 10.09 8.44 -2.45
N VAL A 73 11.03 7.68 -1.90
CA VAL A 73 10.86 6.26 -1.58
C VAL A 73 11.07 6.11 -0.08
N GLY A 74 10.10 5.53 0.63
CA GLY A 74 10.21 5.12 2.02
C GLY A 74 11.27 4.04 2.21
N ASN A 75 11.88 3.97 3.39
CA ASN A 75 12.85 2.94 3.77
C ASN A 75 12.85 2.75 5.29
N SER A 76 11.65 2.57 5.83
CA SER A 76 11.39 2.51 7.25
C SER A 76 11.79 1.15 7.82
N VAL A 77 12.05 1.10 9.12
CA VAL A 77 12.29 -0.17 9.84
C VAL A 77 11.29 -0.30 10.97
N LEU A 78 10.64 -1.45 11.05
CA LEU A 78 9.71 -1.81 12.11
C LEU A 78 10.25 -3.04 12.84
N ARG A 79 10.36 -2.98 14.16
CA ARG A 79 10.78 -4.11 14.98
C ARG A 79 9.71 -4.43 16.02
N ASN A 80 9.37 -5.71 16.13
CA ASN A 80 8.47 -6.21 17.16
C ASN A 80 9.12 -7.40 17.88
N ASP A 81 9.59 -7.15 19.10
CA ASP A 81 10.28 -8.16 19.91
C ASP A 81 9.31 -9.25 20.41
N GLU A 82 8.03 -8.93 20.65
CA GLU A 82 7.01 -9.92 21.03
C GLU A 82 6.74 -10.91 19.90
N LEU A 83 6.55 -10.41 18.68
CA LEU A 83 6.36 -11.23 17.49
C LEU A 83 7.65 -11.93 17.04
N GLY A 84 8.82 -11.40 17.41
CA GLY A 84 10.12 -11.95 17.01
C GLY A 84 10.37 -11.75 15.52
N ILE A 85 10.00 -10.56 15.01
CA ILE A 85 10.19 -10.17 13.61
C ILE A 85 10.70 -8.73 13.49
N GLU A 86 11.37 -8.47 12.37
CA GLU A 86 11.70 -7.14 11.89
C GLU A 86 11.28 -7.02 10.42
N ILE A 87 10.84 -5.82 10.04
CA ILE A 87 10.35 -5.48 8.71
C ILE A 87 11.11 -4.26 8.22
N GLU A 88 11.73 -4.36 7.05
CA GLU A 88 12.14 -3.19 6.27
C GLU A 88 11.03 -2.85 5.28
N ALA A 89 10.44 -1.67 5.41
CA ALA A 89 9.34 -1.20 4.58
C ALA A 89 9.81 -0.17 3.54
N GLN A 90 9.63 -0.52 2.27
CA GLN A 90 10.00 0.29 1.11
C GLN A 90 8.74 0.74 0.37
N ASP A 91 8.06 1.73 0.94
CA ASP A 91 6.81 2.28 0.40
C ASP A 91 7.10 3.35 -0.67
N TYR A 92 6.39 3.35 -1.80
CA TYR A 92 6.51 4.40 -2.82
C TYR A 92 5.29 4.50 -3.72
N VAL A 93 5.09 5.67 -4.32
CA VAL A 93 4.19 5.85 -5.48
C VAL A 93 5.05 5.82 -6.74
N HIS A 94 4.65 5.04 -7.75
CA HIS A 94 5.37 4.95 -9.01
C HIS A 94 5.45 6.33 -9.69
N PRO A 95 6.62 6.76 -10.21
CA PRO A 95 6.83 8.17 -10.58
C PRO A 95 5.95 8.70 -11.72
N VAL A 96 5.45 7.82 -12.59
CA VAL A 96 4.64 8.19 -13.77
C VAL A 96 3.40 7.30 -13.96
N ARG A 97 3.07 6.47 -12.97
CA ARG A 97 1.89 5.59 -13.01
C ARG A 97 1.20 5.62 -11.66
N ASN A 98 -0.12 5.48 -11.65
CA ASN A 98 -0.94 5.63 -10.46
C ASN A 98 -0.95 4.33 -9.64
N ILE A 99 0.22 3.98 -9.13
CA ILE A 99 0.47 2.75 -8.37
C ILE A 99 1.15 3.15 -7.06
N LEU A 100 0.50 2.88 -5.95
CA LEU A 100 1.13 2.85 -4.64
C LEU A 100 1.62 1.43 -4.38
N VAL A 101 2.88 1.28 -3.95
CA VAL A 101 3.48 0.00 -3.57
C VAL A 101 3.92 0.06 -2.13
N ARG A 102 3.57 -0.98 -1.37
CA ARG A 102 4.08 -1.28 -0.04
C ARG A 102 4.89 -2.58 -0.11
N HIS A 103 6.21 -2.47 -0.02
CA HIS A 103 7.11 -3.62 -0.14
C HIS A 103 7.85 -3.87 1.16
N PHE A 104 7.62 -5.05 1.73
CA PHE A 104 8.11 -5.45 3.04
C PHE A 104 9.12 -6.57 2.91
N LEU A 105 10.29 -6.38 3.51
CA LEU A 105 11.30 -7.41 3.66
C LEU A 105 11.28 -7.88 5.12
N LEU A 106 10.71 -9.06 5.36
CA LEU A 106 10.50 -9.63 6.68
C LEU A 106 11.67 -10.56 7.05
N ARG A 107 12.11 -10.50 8.30
CA ARG A 107 13.06 -11.46 8.88
C ARG A 107 12.68 -11.84 10.31
N SER A 108 12.98 -13.08 10.69
CA SER A 108 12.89 -13.54 12.06
C SER A 108 14.02 -12.98 12.91
N THR A 109 13.73 -12.53 14.13
CA THR A 109 14.72 -11.96 15.07
C THR A 109 14.94 -12.82 16.31
N ASP A 110 14.19 -13.89 16.50
CA ASP A 110 14.28 -14.80 17.65
C ASP A 110 14.86 -16.18 17.31
N GLY A 111 15.39 -16.33 16.09
CA GLY A 111 16.02 -17.57 15.63
C GLY A 111 15.04 -18.65 15.13
N LYS A 112 13.73 -18.40 15.15
CA LYS A 112 12.71 -19.39 14.75
C LYS A 112 12.10 -19.04 13.40
N GLU A 113 11.94 -20.04 12.54
CA GLU A 113 11.07 -19.93 11.37
C GLU A 113 9.60 -19.80 11.83
N LYS A 114 8.82 -18.98 11.13
CA LYS A 114 7.41 -18.72 11.45
C LYS A 114 6.59 -18.60 10.18
N GLU A 115 5.36 -19.07 10.24
CA GLU A 115 4.33 -18.65 9.29
C GLU A 115 3.80 -17.28 9.74
N VAL A 116 3.76 -16.34 8.79
CA VAL A 116 3.37 -14.96 9.00
C VAL A 116 2.29 -14.59 8.00
N GLN A 117 1.22 -13.98 8.50
CA GLN A 117 0.19 -13.38 7.66
C GLN A 117 0.25 -11.86 7.77
N VAL A 118 0.51 -11.21 6.65
CA VAL A 118 0.48 -9.74 6.56
C VAL A 118 -0.90 -9.33 6.07
N PHE A 119 -1.56 -8.47 6.83
CA PHE A 119 -2.88 -7.94 6.50
C PHE A 119 -2.80 -6.49 6.02
N PHE A 120 -3.58 -6.19 4.98
CA PHE A 120 -3.81 -4.85 4.47
C PHE A 120 -5.31 -4.61 4.43
N ASN A 121 -5.80 -3.70 5.26
CA ASN A 121 -7.18 -3.25 5.28
C ASN A 121 -7.27 -1.91 4.55
N HIS A 122 -8.21 -1.83 3.62
CA HIS A 122 -8.51 -0.64 2.84
C HIS A 122 -9.93 -0.20 3.17
N ASP A 123 -10.02 0.95 3.83
CA ASP A 123 -11.28 1.57 4.21
C ASP A 123 -11.47 2.85 3.39
N LEU A 124 -11.90 2.67 2.14
CA LEU A 124 -11.99 3.74 1.16
C LEU A 124 -13.28 4.53 1.36
N HIS A 125 -13.14 5.85 1.30
CA HIS A 125 -14.24 6.82 1.25
C HIS A 125 -14.27 7.44 -0.14
N ILE A 126 -14.72 6.69 -1.16
CA ILE A 126 -14.53 7.12 -2.55
C ILE A 126 -15.31 8.41 -2.83
N TYR A 127 -14.59 9.45 -3.28
CA TYR A 127 -15.06 10.84 -3.40
C TYR A 127 -15.31 11.56 -2.06
N GLY A 128 -14.68 11.12 -0.98
CA GLY A 128 -14.79 11.72 0.36
C GLY A 128 -16.02 11.29 1.16
N ASP A 129 -16.76 10.28 0.71
CA ASP A 129 -17.88 9.70 1.46
C ASP A 129 -17.94 8.18 1.28
N LYS A 130 -18.66 7.49 2.16
CA LYS A 130 -18.69 6.03 2.25
C LYS A 130 -19.95 5.38 1.68
N GLN A 131 -20.95 6.12 1.22
CA GLN A 131 -22.31 5.56 1.17
C GLN A 131 -22.61 4.70 -0.07
N LYS A 132 -21.78 4.74 -1.11
CA LYS A 132 -22.13 4.22 -2.45
C LYS A 132 -20.96 3.51 -3.12
N ASP A 133 -20.07 2.96 -2.31
CA ASP A 133 -18.88 2.30 -2.81
C ASP A 133 -19.18 0.82 -3.00
N THR A 134 -18.60 0.19 -4.00
CA THR A 134 -18.74 -1.25 -4.22
C THR A 134 -17.37 -1.86 -4.21
N ALA A 135 -17.21 -2.97 -3.48
CA ALA A 135 -15.98 -3.73 -3.47
C ALA A 135 -16.27 -5.18 -3.86
N PHE A 136 -15.38 -5.79 -4.62
CA PHE A 136 -15.46 -7.21 -4.94
C PHE A 136 -14.10 -7.85 -5.13
N TYR A 137 -14.00 -9.15 -4.87
CA TYR A 137 -12.84 -9.97 -5.20
C TYR A 137 -12.97 -10.49 -6.64
N GLU A 138 -11.95 -10.23 -7.45
CA GLU A 138 -11.81 -10.73 -8.82
C GLU A 138 -10.84 -11.92 -8.83
N PRO A 139 -11.33 -13.15 -9.07
CA PRO A 139 -10.52 -14.35 -8.97
C PRO A 139 -9.48 -14.48 -10.09
N PHE A 140 -9.72 -13.94 -11.30
CA PHE A 140 -8.74 -14.06 -12.40
C PHE A 140 -7.50 -13.23 -12.15
N THR A 141 -7.66 -12.07 -11.52
CA THR A 141 -6.56 -11.18 -11.18
C THR A 141 -6.06 -11.32 -9.74
N ASN A 142 -6.64 -12.26 -8.97
CA ASN A 142 -6.35 -12.48 -7.55
C ASN A 142 -6.26 -11.14 -6.77
N SER A 143 -7.27 -10.28 -6.96
CA SER A 143 -7.28 -8.90 -6.48
C SER A 143 -8.62 -8.53 -5.88
N VAL A 144 -8.63 -7.56 -4.97
CA VAL A 144 -9.88 -6.90 -4.53
C VAL A 144 -9.98 -5.55 -5.22
N ILE A 145 -11.13 -5.26 -5.81
CA ILE A 145 -11.40 -4.04 -6.57
C ILE A 145 -12.52 -3.27 -5.87
N HIS A 146 -12.23 -2.04 -5.47
CA HIS A 146 -13.21 -1.06 -5.03
C HIS A 146 -13.52 -0.08 -6.15
N TYR A 147 -14.78 0.31 -6.29
CA TYR A 147 -15.15 1.32 -7.26
C TYR A 147 -16.39 2.11 -6.87
N ARG A 148 -16.46 3.33 -7.40
CA ARG A 148 -17.66 4.14 -7.46
C ARG A 148 -17.58 5.02 -8.69
N GLN A 149 -18.62 5.00 -9.52
CA GLN A 149 -18.67 5.77 -10.77
C GLN A 149 -17.39 5.58 -11.62
N THR A 150 -16.53 6.60 -11.67
CA THR A 150 -15.29 6.63 -12.49
C THR A 150 -14.03 6.60 -11.62
N ARG A 151 -14.09 6.01 -10.43
CA ARG A 151 -12.92 5.75 -9.59
C ARG A 151 -12.86 4.27 -9.30
N TYR A 152 -11.70 3.69 -9.60
CA TYR A 152 -11.39 2.28 -9.40
C TYR A 152 -10.09 2.17 -8.62
N PHE A 153 -10.08 1.31 -7.62
CA PHE A 153 -8.95 1.02 -6.76
C PHE A 153 -8.76 -0.48 -6.71
N LEU A 154 -7.67 -0.98 -7.28
CA LEU A 154 -7.35 -2.40 -7.26
C LEU A 154 -6.26 -2.66 -6.22
N VAL A 155 -6.53 -3.59 -5.32
CA VAL A 155 -5.59 -4.12 -4.33
C VAL A 155 -5.11 -5.49 -4.80
N GLY A 156 -3.81 -5.64 -5.00
CA GLY A 156 -3.15 -6.92 -5.28
C GLY A 156 -1.86 -7.06 -4.49
N GLY A 157 -1.20 -8.20 -4.62
CA GLY A 157 0.09 -8.42 -3.96
C GLY A 157 0.74 -9.73 -4.36
N GLU A 158 1.94 -9.94 -3.85
CA GLU A 158 2.72 -11.18 -4.01
C GLU A 158 3.67 -11.39 -2.83
N THR A 159 4.15 -12.63 -2.69
CA THR A 159 5.23 -12.95 -1.74
C THR A 159 6.23 -13.92 -2.34
N SER A 160 7.50 -13.80 -1.93
CA SER A 160 8.58 -14.69 -2.38
C SER A 160 8.57 -16.06 -1.72
N LYS A 161 7.91 -16.24 -0.57
CA LYS A 161 7.83 -17.52 0.17
C LYS A 161 6.39 -17.83 0.61
N PRO A 162 5.46 -18.06 -0.32
CA PRO A 162 4.05 -18.29 -0.01
C PRO A 162 3.85 -19.60 0.77
N VAL A 163 3.02 -19.58 1.81
CA VAL A 163 2.53 -20.82 2.46
C VAL A 163 1.41 -21.44 1.63
N VAL A 164 0.58 -20.61 1.01
CA VAL A 164 -0.53 -21.01 0.14
C VAL A 164 -0.47 -20.18 -1.14
N CYS A 165 -0.59 -20.84 -2.29
CA CYS A 165 -0.74 -20.18 -3.58
C CYS A 165 -2.14 -20.46 -4.15
N VAL A 166 -2.89 -19.40 -4.46
CA VAL A 166 -4.27 -19.50 -4.97
C VAL A 166 -4.33 -19.31 -6.50
N SER A 167 -3.18 -19.23 -7.19
CA SER A 167 -3.09 -18.86 -8.63
C SER A 167 -3.62 -19.91 -9.62
N GLU A 168 -4.06 -21.09 -9.17
CA GLU A 168 -4.34 -22.25 -10.03
C GLU A 168 -5.79 -22.77 -10.01
N LYS A 169 -6.78 -22.01 -9.50
CA LYS A 169 -8.18 -22.46 -9.61
C LYS A 169 -8.60 -22.54 -11.09
N PRO A 170 -9.09 -23.68 -11.60
CA PRO A 170 -9.70 -23.76 -12.93
C PRO A 170 -11.03 -23.00 -12.90
N LEU A 171 -11.04 -21.80 -13.47
CA LEU A 171 -12.21 -20.93 -13.46
C LEU A 171 -13.17 -21.26 -14.62
N GLN A 172 -14.48 -21.27 -14.33
CA GLN A 172 -15.54 -21.43 -15.33
C GLN A 172 -15.86 -20.08 -16.01
N GLY A 173 -16.47 -20.10 -17.19
CA GLY A 173 -16.55 -18.96 -18.13
C GLY A 173 -17.29 -17.68 -17.67
N TYR A 174 -17.75 -17.60 -16.42
CA TYR A 174 -18.51 -16.47 -15.87
C TYR A 174 -17.93 -15.88 -14.56
N GLU A 175 -16.72 -16.29 -14.15
CA GLU A 175 -16.14 -15.87 -12.87
C GLU A 175 -15.28 -14.59 -12.97
N SER A 176 -15.10 -14.00 -14.17
CA SER A 176 -14.37 -12.73 -14.35
C SER A 176 -15.23 -11.64 -14.95
N VAL A 177 -14.97 -10.41 -14.54
CA VAL A 177 -15.45 -9.21 -15.24
C VAL A 177 -14.49 -8.71 -16.34
N LEU A 178 -13.33 -9.34 -16.53
CA LEU A 178 -12.27 -8.84 -17.42
C LEU A 178 -12.31 -9.42 -18.85
N HIS A 179 -11.94 -8.58 -19.82
CA HIS A 179 -11.85 -8.95 -21.24
C HIS A 179 -10.54 -9.67 -21.62
N SER A 180 -9.43 -9.39 -20.90
CA SER A 180 -8.12 -10.02 -21.11
C SER A 180 -7.89 -11.18 -20.14
N LYS A 181 -7.22 -12.24 -20.63
CA LYS A 181 -7.13 -13.55 -19.96
C LYS A 181 -5.70 -13.95 -19.56
N ASP A 182 -4.77 -13.01 -19.48
CA ASP A 182 -3.41 -13.31 -19.01
C ASP A 182 -3.48 -13.82 -17.57
N LYS A 183 -3.28 -15.14 -17.40
CA LYS A 183 -3.32 -15.79 -16.09
C LYS A 183 -2.19 -15.26 -15.23
N ILE A 184 -2.54 -14.69 -14.08
CA ILE A 184 -1.56 -14.29 -13.08
C ILE A 184 -1.00 -15.56 -12.43
N ARG A 185 0.30 -15.76 -12.57
CA ARG A 185 1.05 -16.87 -11.96
C ARG A 185 1.85 -16.39 -10.75
N SER A 186 1.33 -15.44 -9.99
CA SER A 186 1.94 -14.99 -8.74
C SER A 186 1.16 -15.53 -7.55
N SER A 187 1.90 -15.90 -6.51
CA SER A 187 1.34 -16.29 -5.22
C SER A 187 0.96 -15.02 -4.46
N GLY A 188 -0.24 -14.51 -4.74
CA GLY A 188 -0.73 -13.24 -4.25
C GLY A 188 -1.55 -13.31 -2.97
N ILE A 189 -2.72 -12.69 -3.00
CA ILE A 189 -3.67 -12.66 -1.88
C ILE A 189 -4.11 -14.09 -1.55
N SER A 190 -3.83 -14.52 -0.33
CA SER A 190 -4.13 -15.86 0.18
C SER A 190 -5.49 -15.93 0.92
N SER A 191 -6.02 -14.79 1.35
CA SER A 191 -7.29 -14.66 2.05
C SER A 191 -7.83 -13.25 1.87
N TYR A 192 -9.13 -13.05 1.83
CA TYR A 192 -9.75 -11.72 1.71
C TYR A 192 -11.10 -11.67 2.44
N SER A 193 -11.56 -10.47 2.77
CA SER A 193 -12.94 -10.19 3.16
C SER A 193 -13.34 -8.84 2.59
N VAL A 194 -14.54 -8.78 2.03
CA VAL A 194 -15.22 -7.55 1.65
C VAL A 194 -16.49 -7.43 2.48
N GLY A 195 -16.71 -6.31 3.15
CA GLY A 195 -17.85 -6.20 4.04
C GLY A 195 -18.17 -4.78 4.45
N LYS A 196 -19.17 -4.66 5.33
CA LYS A 196 -19.61 -3.37 5.85
C LYS A 196 -18.68 -2.84 6.92
N SER A 197 -18.36 -1.55 6.82
CA SER A 197 -17.75 -0.75 7.86
C SER A 197 -18.65 0.44 8.18
N GLU A 198 -18.62 0.92 9.43
CA GLU A 198 -19.39 2.08 9.92
C GLU A 198 -20.91 2.02 9.69
N TYR A 199 -21.45 0.81 9.50
CA TYR A 199 -22.86 0.60 9.23
C TYR A 199 -23.49 -0.24 10.33
N ARG A 200 -24.50 0.30 11.02
CA ARG A 200 -25.27 -0.37 12.09
C ARG A 200 -24.39 -1.02 13.18
N GLY A 201 -23.30 -0.36 13.56
CA GLY A 201 -22.39 -0.82 14.61
C GLY A 201 -21.31 -1.81 14.14
N LEU A 202 -21.23 -2.09 12.83
CA LEU A 202 -20.12 -2.86 12.26
C LEU A 202 -18.88 -1.99 12.15
N GLU A 203 -17.75 -2.49 12.64
CA GLU A 203 -16.48 -1.74 12.68
C GLU A 203 -15.63 -1.90 11.42
N GLY A 204 -15.93 -2.91 10.59
CA GLY A 204 -15.20 -3.22 9.35
C GLY A 204 -14.50 -4.59 9.36
N THR A 205 -14.09 -5.03 8.17
CA THR A 205 -13.41 -6.31 7.93
C THR A 205 -12.06 -6.44 8.63
N TRP A 206 -11.44 -5.36 9.10
CA TRP A 206 -10.21 -5.46 9.89
C TRP A 206 -10.41 -6.22 11.22
N ARG A 207 -11.63 -6.24 11.77
CA ARG A 207 -11.97 -7.06 12.95
C ARG A 207 -11.93 -8.56 12.64
N ASP A 208 -12.34 -8.94 11.43
CA ASP A 208 -12.32 -10.33 10.95
C ASP A 208 -10.88 -10.88 11.01
N ALA A 209 -9.89 -10.07 10.65
CA ALA A 209 -8.48 -10.47 10.67
C ALA A 209 -7.88 -10.75 12.05
N GLU A 210 -8.55 -10.39 13.16
CA GLU A 210 -7.98 -10.47 14.51
C GLU A 210 -7.74 -11.91 14.99
N ASP A 211 -8.48 -12.88 14.44
CA ASP A 211 -8.29 -14.31 14.71
C ASP A 211 -7.34 -15.01 13.72
N GLY A 212 -6.84 -14.28 12.71
CA GLY A 212 -5.96 -14.78 11.65
C GLY A 212 -6.69 -15.39 10.45
N ASN A 213 -8.01 -15.41 10.44
CA ASN A 213 -8.83 -15.88 9.34
C ASN A 213 -9.63 -14.72 8.75
N LEU A 214 -9.98 -14.86 7.47
CA LEU A 214 -10.91 -13.95 6.82
C LEU A 214 -12.07 -14.78 6.29
N SER A 215 -13.26 -14.22 6.39
CA SER A 215 -14.54 -14.83 6.02
C SER A 215 -14.70 -15.13 4.52
N ASN A 216 -13.82 -14.61 3.64
CA ASN A 216 -13.86 -14.82 2.18
C ASN A 216 -15.15 -14.33 1.52
N THR A 217 -15.72 -13.26 2.07
CA THR A 217 -16.85 -12.54 1.46
C THR A 217 -16.38 -11.85 0.17
N VAL A 218 -17.08 -12.11 -0.92
CA VAL A 218 -16.61 -11.80 -2.29
C VAL A 218 -17.05 -10.42 -2.76
N VAL A 219 -18.18 -9.89 -2.32
CA VAL A 219 -18.73 -8.61 -2.80
C VAL A 219 -19.64 -7.98 -1.77
N ASP A 220 -19.58 -6.66 -1.65
CA ASP A 220 -20.54 -5.84 -0.90
C ASP A 220 -20.60 -4.43 -1.53
N GLN A 221 -21.63 -3.64 -1.18
CA GLN A 221 -21.84 -2.28 -1.69
C GLN A 221 -22.32 -1.32 -0.59
N GLY A 222 -22.20 -0.01 -0.77
CA GLY A 222 -22.54 0.99 0.24
C GLY A 222 -21.33 1.34 1.09
N SER A 223 -21.49 1.32 2.42
CA SER A 223 -20.42 1.59 3.39
C SER A 223 -19.53 0.37 3.55
N VAL A 224 -18.51 0.24 2.70
CA VAL A 224 -17.71 -0.98 2.56
C VAL A 224 -16.23 -0.73 2.84
N ASP A 225 -15.59 -1.74 3.42
CA ASP A 225 -14.15 -1.88 3.48
C ASP A 225 -13.72 -3.25 2.98
N SER A 226 -12.42 -3.44 2.76
CA SER A 226 -11.87 -4.76 2.51
C SER A 226 -10.58 -5.02 3.26
N THR A 227 -10.35 -6.27 3.61
CA THR A 227 -9.09 -6.73 4.18
C THR A 227 -8.54 -7.86 3.33
N VAL A 228 -7.26 -7.79 2.98
CA VAL A 228 -6.55 -8.83 2.24
C VAL A 228 -5.39 -9.34 3.08
N GLY A 229 -5.11 -10.64 3.01
CA GLY A 229 -4.04 -11.30 3.74
C GLY A 229 -3.09 -12.06 2.82
N ILE A 230 -1.79 -11.89 3.04
CA ILE A 230 -0.73 -12.63 2.34
C ILE A 230 0.01 -13.49 3.37
N ARG A 231 -0.08 -14.82 3.22
CA ARG A 231 0.57 -15.82 4.09
C ARG A 231 1.91 -16.25 3.52
N CYS A 232 2.97 -16.08 4.30
CA CYS A 232 4.34 -16.40 3.91
C CYS A 232 5.15 -17.02 5.04
N THR A 233 6.22 -17.73 4.69
CA THR A 233 7.19 -18.27 5.64
C THR A 233 8.31 -17.26 5.86
N VAL A 234 8.64 -16.95 7.11
CA VAL A 234 9.71 -16.01 7.49
C VAL A 234 10.79 -16.73 8.27
N GLY A 235 12.00 -16.75 7.71
CA GLY A 235 13.19 -17.40 8.28
C GLY A 235 14.21 -16.42 8.86
N THR A 236 15.40 -16.93 9.19
CA THR A 236 16.50 -16.19 9.83
C THR A 236 17.63 -15.79 8.88
N THR A 237 17.75 -16.46 7.74
CA THR A 237 18.85 -16.28 6.78
C THR A 237 18.50 -15.27 5.69
N GLU A 238 17.46 -15.56 4.93
CA GLU A 238 16.98 -14.72 3.85
C GLU A 238 15.73 -13.96 4.27
N LYS A 239 15.62 -12.71 3.82
CA LYS A 239 14.41 -11.92 4.00
C LYS A 239 13.31 -12.49 3.10
N THR A 240 12.11 -12.58 3.64
CA THR A 240 10.90 -12.90 2.87
C THR A 240 10.29 -11.61 2.37
N GLU A 241 9.99 -11.55 1.08
CA GLU A 241 9.39 -10.40 0.44
C GLU A 241 7.87 -10.53 0.48
N VAL A 242 7.19 -9.47 0.90
CA VAL A 242 5.74 -9.33 0.80
C VAL A 242 5.46 -7.97 0.18
N THR A 243 4.86 -7.96 -1.00
CA THR A 243 4.53 -6.73 -1.73
C THR A 243 3.02 -6.62 -1.86
N MET A 244 2.47 -5.47 -1.49
CA MET A 244 1.10 -5.08 -1.81
C MET A 244 1.14 -3.87 -2.73
N TRP A 245 0.26 -3.84 -3.72
CA TRP A 245 0.05 -2.67 -4.56
C TRP A 245 -1.41 -2.24 -4.55
N LEU A 246 -1.59 -0.92 -4.62
CA LEU A 246 -2.85 -0.25 -4.85
C LEU A 246 -2.76 0.50 -6.19
N CYS A 247 -3.50 0.03 -7.20
CA CYS A 247 -3.61 0.68 -8.50
C CYS A 247 -4.83 1.61 -8.50
N LEU A 248 -4.67 2.84 -8.99
CA LEU A 248 -5.72 3.86 -9.03
C LEU A 248 -6.04 4.23 -10.49
N GLY A 249 -7.29 4.09 -10.88
CA GLY A 249 -7.74 4.27 -12.26
C GLY A 249 -9.12 4.92 -12.36
N LYS A 250 -9.47 5.34 -13.58
CA LYS A 250 -10.80 5.90 -13.88
C LYS A 250 -11.75 4.87 -14.49
N THR A 251 -11.20 3.75 -14.94
CA THR A 251 -11.92 2.59 -15.45
C THR A 251 -11.38 1.30 -14.81
N LEU A 252 -12.14 0.21 -14.95
CA LEU A 252 -11.68 -1.12 -14.56
C LEU A 252 -10.44 -1.55 -15.35
N ASP A 253 -10.41 -1.27 -16.66
CA ASP A 253 -9.27 -1.60 -17.52
C ASP A 253 -7.99 -0.87 -17.08
N ASP A 254 -8.09 0.40 -16.66
CA ASP A 254 -6.93 1.16 -16.16
C ASP A 254 -6.22 0.43 -15.02
N VAL A 255 -6.98 -0.01 -14.00
CA VAL A 255 -6.38 -0.63 -12.81
C VAL A 255 -5.85 -2.04 -13.08
N VAL A 256 -6.48 -2.76 -14.01
CA VAL A 256 -6.03 -4.08 -14.45
C VAL A 256 -4.74 -3.97 -15.25
N ASP A 257 -4.65 -3.02 -16.18
CA ASP A 257 -3.44 -2.75 -16.96
C ASP A 257 -2.27 -2.32 -16.07
N LEU A 258 -2.53 -1.52 -15.04
CA LEU A 258 -1.53 -1.16 -14.03
C LEU A 258 -1.03 -2.39 -13.28
N GLN A 259 -1.90 -3.31 -12.87
CA GLN A 259 -1.46 -4.56 -12.25
C GLN A 259 -0.63 -5.42 -13.22
N GLN A 260 -1.06 -5.57 -14.47
CA GLN A 260 -0.29 -6.32 -15.47
C GLN A 260 1.07 -5.69 -15.75
N PHE A 261 1.19 -4.36 -15.66
CA PHE A 261 2.48 -3.68 -15.71
C PHE A 261 3.37 -4.06 -14.51
N ILE A 262 2.82 -4.11 -13.29
CA ILE A 262 3.58 -4.47 -12.07
C ILE A 262 4.15 -5.88 -12.20
N LEU A 263 3.31 -6.85 -12.56
CA LEU A 263 3.68 -8.26 -12.68
C LEU A 263 4.72 -8.50 -13.78
N ARG A 264 4.66 -7.74 -14.88
CA ARG A 264 5.64 -7.84 -15.98
C ARG A 264 6.98 -7.22 -15.64
N GLU A 265 7.00 -6.08 -14.95
CA GLU A 265 8.24 -5.38 -14.61
C GLU A 265 8.97 -6.01 -13.42
N GLY A 266 8.22 -6.50 -12.43
CA GLY A 266 8.75 -7.07 -11.20
C GLY A 266 9.15 -6.01 -10.16
N GLN A 267 9.00 -6.37 -8.90
CA GLN A 267 9.15 -5.44 -7.78
C GLN A 267 10.54 -4.79 -7.68
N GLU A 268 11.62 -5.57 -7.81
CA GLU A 268 12.99 -5.06 -7.72
C GLU A 268 13.26 -3.96 -8.76
N ARG A 269 12.79 -4.17 -9.99
CA ARG A 269 12.98 -3.21 -11.09
C ARG A 269 12.16 -1.94 -10.87
N LEU A 270 10.91 -2.07 -10.43
CA LEU A 270 10.04 -0.92 -10.12
C LEU A 270 10.65 -0.05 -9.01
N GLN A 271 11.10 -0.68 -7.93
CA GLN A 271 11.71 0.00 -6.79
C GLN A 271 12.98 0.76 -7.20
N ARG A 272 13.89 0.09 -7.92
CA ARG A 272 15.13 0.69 -8.42
C ARG A 272 14.86 1.86 -9.36
N ASN A 273 13.92 1.70 -10.29
CA ASN A 273 13.53 2.77 -11.22
C ASN A 273 12.92 3.97 -10.49
N CYS A 274 12.07 3.73 -9.48
CA CYS A 274 11.47 4.79 -8.68
C CYS A 274 12.54 5.60 -7.93
N HIS A 275 13.47 4.93 -7.26
CA HIS A 275 14.58 5.60 -6.57
C HIS A 275 15.43 6.42 -7.55
N ASN A 276 15.84 5.83 -8.67
CA ASN A 276 16.67 6.50 -9.68
C ASN A 276 15.97 7.70 -10.33
N TYR A 277 14.66 7.60 -10.56
CA TYR A 277 13.86 8.71 -11.07
C TYR A 277 13.94 9.90 -10.12
N TRP A 278 13.61 9.71 -8.84
CA TRP A 278 13.57 10.81 -7.88
C TRP A 278 14.95 11.39 -7.59
N LYS A 279 15.97 10.53 -7.50
CA LYS A 279 17.35 10.96 -7.37
C LYS A 279 17.80 11.81 -8.56
N SER A 280 17.43 11.42 -9.78
CA SER A 280 17.71 12.22 -10.98
C SER A 280 16.90 13.51 -11.00
N TRP A 281 15.64 13.48 -10.56
CA TRP A 281 14.75 14.63 -10.53
C TRP A 281 15.31 15.74 -9.65
N VAL A 282 15.75 15.42 -8.43
CA VAL A 282 16.25 16.42 -7.48
C VAL A 282 17.66 16.93 -7.82
N ASN A 283 18.43 16.14 -8.57
CA ASN A 283 19.77 16.48 -9.03
C ASN A 283 19.81 17.00 -10.48
N LYS A 284 18.65 17.27 -11.11
CA LYS A 284 18.57 17.70 -12.52
C LYS A 284 19.35 18.98 -12.79
N ASN A 285 19.28 19.94 -11.86
CA ASN A 285 20.09 21.16 -11.91
C ASN A 285 21.33 20.95 -11.06
N THR A 286 22.51 21.03 -11.68
CA THR A 286 23.78 20.95 -10.95
C THR A 286 23.98 22.20 -10.11
N GLN A 287 23.68 22.10 -8.82
CA GLN A 287 23.90 23.18 -7.85
C GLN A 287 25.23 22.96 -7.14
N ASN A 288 26.08 24.00 -7.09
CA ASN A 288 27.28 23.98 -6.25
C ASN A 288 26.90 24.40 -4.82
N PHE A 289 27.00 23.47 -3.87
CA PHE A 289 26.72 23.71 -2.45
C PHE A 289 27.94 24.20 -1.66
N GLY A 290 29.11 24.35 -2.31
CA GLY A 290 30.34 24.84 -1.68
C GLY A 290 30.75 24.00 -0.47
N SER A 291 30.99 24.66 0.66
CA SER A 291 31.40 24.04 1.92
C SER A 291 30.22 23.73 2.86
N LEU A 292 28.98 23.74 2.37
CA LEU A 292 27.82 23.40 3.20
C LEU A 292 27.90 21.95 3.68
N HIS A 293 27.50 21.73 4.93
CA HIS A 293 27.45 20.41 5.52
C HIS A 293 26.42 19.53 4.79
N ALA A 294 26.71 18.23 4.63
CA ALA A 294 25.85 17.28 3.90
C ALA A 294 24.39 17.31 4.39
N ALA A 295 24.18 17.39 5.70
CA ALA A 295 22.84 17.50 6.29
C ALA A 295 22.01 18.69 5.78
N VAL A 296 22.66 19.83 5.49
CA VAL A 296 21.97 21.01 4.93
C VAL A 296 21.60 20.76 3.47
N THR A 297 22.49 20.16 2.71
CA THR A 297 22.25 19.76 1.32
C THR A 297 21.11 18.72 1.22
N ASP A 298 21.09 17.75 2.14
CA ASP A 298 20.02 16.74 2.21
C ASP A 298 18.68 17.36 2.58
N LEU A 299 18.66 18.31 3.52
CA LEU A 299 17.46 19.07 3.87
C LEU A 299 16.95 19.87 2.68
N TYR A 300 17.83 20.57 1.95
CA TYR A 300 17.46 21.31 0.74
C TYR A 300 16.79 20.39 -0.31
N LYS A 301 17.41 19.23 -0.59
CA LYS A 301 16.86 18.25 -1.53
C LYS A 301 15.53 17.67 -1.05
N ARG A 302 15.40 17.40 0.25
CA ARG A 302 14.14 16.99 0.89
C ARG A 302 13.06 18.06 0.70
N SER A 303 13.38 19.34 0.90
CA SER A 303 12.44 20.45 0.70
C SER A 303 11.97 20.54 -0.75
N LEU A 304 12.85 20.38 -1.75
CA LEU A 304 12.44 20.34 -3.16
C LEU A 304 11.46 19.20 -3.46
N HIS A 305 11.72 18.01 -2.92
CA HIS A 305 10.82 16.88 -3.03
C HIS A 305 9.45 17.15 -2.36
N MET A 306 9.44 17.76 -1.18
CA MET A 306 8.21 18.13 -0.50
C MET A 306 7.39 19.15 -1.29
N ILE A 307 8.04 20.18 -1.86
CA ILE A 307 7.38 21.14 -2.75
C ILE A 307 6.79 20.43 -3.97
N ARG A 308 7.53 19.48 -4.56
CA ARG A 308 7.02 18.69 -5.70
C ARG A 308 5.80 17.85 -5.34
N LEU A 309 5.74 17.30 -4.14
CA LEU A 309 4.58 16.52 -3.66
C LEU A 309 3.33 17.38 -3.48
N HIS A 310 3.46 18.68 -3.20
CA HIS A 310 2.32 19.60 -3.07
C HIS A 310 1.80 20.10 -4.43
N ALA A 311 2.50 19.81 -5.52
CA ALA A 311 2.15 20.25 -6.86
C ALA A 311 1.46 19.13 -7.66
N ASP A 312 0.26 19.42 -8.13
CA ASP A 312 -0.47 18.60 -9.08
C ASP A 312 0.08 18.75 -10.51
N ASN A 313 -0.03 17.69 -11.31
CA ASN A 313 0.41 17.69 -12.71
C ASN A 313 -0.39 18.66 -13.61
N HIS A 314 -1.53 19.17 -13.15
CA HIS A 314 -2.38 20.16 -13.82
C HIS A 314 -2.20 21.58 -13.26
N GLY A 315 -1.20 21.80 -12.40
CA GLY A 315 -0.79 23.13 -11.91
C GLY A 315 -1.43 23.58 -10.60
N GLY A 316 -2.30 22.77 -10.00
CA GLY A 316 -2.79 22.99 -8.63
C GLY A 316 -1.65 22.85 -7.61
N ILE A 317 -1.64 23.70 -6.58
CA ILE A 317 -0.67 23.63 -5.48
C ILE A 317 -1.43 23.74 -4.17
N ILE A 318 -1.24 22.75 -3.30
CA ILE A 318 -1.91 22.69 -2.00
C ILE A 318 -1.07 23.34 -0.92
N ALA A 319 -1.73 23.88 0.11
CA ALA A 319 -1.05 24.51 1.23
C ALA A 319 -0.39 23.48 2.17
N ALA A 320 -1.05 22.33 2.36
CA ALA A 320 -0.58 21.21 3.15
C ALA A 320 -1.05 19.90 2.51
N ALA A 321 -0.29 18.83 2.72
CA ALA A 321 -0.56 17.49 2.20
C ALA A 321 -1.37 16.60 3.15
N ASP A 322 -1.86 17.15 4.26
CA ASP A 322 -2.68 16.43 5.25
C ASP A 322 -4.10 17.02 5.32
N ALA A 323 -5.07 16.17 5.65
CA ALA A 323 -6.47 16.55 5.85
C ALA A 323 -6.75 17.07 7.28
N ASP A 324 -5.73 17.31 8.11
CA ASP A 324 -5.92 17.59 9.54
C ASP A 324 -6.23 19.08 9.85
N ILE A 325 -6.64 19.87 8.85
CA ILE A 325 -6.89 21.31 8.93
C ILE A 325 -8.34 21.66 8.58
#